data_AF-A0A5C6DJ46-F1
#
_entry.id   AF-A0A5C6DJ46-F1
#
_cell.length_a   1.000
_cell.length_b   1.000
_cell.length_c   1.000
_cell.angle_alpha   90.00
_cell.angle_beta   90.00
_cell.angle_gamma   90.00
#
_symmetry.space_group_name_H-M   'P 1'
#
loop_
_entity.id
_entity.type
_entity.pdbx_description
1 polymer ?
#
loop_
_entity_poly.entity_id
_entity_poly.type
_entity_poly.pdbx_seq_one_letter_code
_entity_poly.pdbx_strand_id
1 'polypeptide(L)'
;MATRTRLVWKRYSIATLLFLIFLAAGSFVGFRYGLSEGVENQVEQRLADQKSSLYVVAYRVPDLVADKNTDQTKAATLDRLITEIKTSIGRTRWENENGPRTVVAKAPDSIIISASSTDHDHVTAYLEGRLKGLEESTQQ
;
A
#
# COMPACT_ATOMS: atom_id res chain seq x y z
N MET A 1 -30.25 65.32 -11.61
CA MET A 1 -31.41 64.41 -11.60
C MET A 1 -31.00 63.11 -10.92
N ALA A 2 -31.47 62.86 -9.70
CA ALA A 2 -31.15 61.64 -8.96
C ALA A 2 -32.38 60.72 -8.97
N THR A 3 -32.28 59.62 -9.71
CA THR A 3 -33.32 58.59 -9.80
C THR A 3 -33.37 57.82 -8.49
N ARG A 4 -34.31 58.16 -7.61
CA ARG A 4 -34.58 57.38 -6.39
C ARG A 4 -35.21 56.05 -6.78
N THR A 5 -34.41 54.99 -6.82
CA THR A 5 -34.88 53.61 -6.85
C THR A 5 -35.68 53.34 -5.58
N ARG A 6 -37.01 53.43 -5.68
CA ARG A 6 -37.91 52.97 -4.62
C ARG A 6 -37.78 51.45 -4.54
N LEU A 7 -37.02 50.98 -3.55
CA LEU A 7 -37.04 49.58 -3.11
C LEU A 7 -38.46 49.26 -2.64
N VAL A 8 -39.25 48.68 -3.54
CA VAL A 8 -40.54 48.09 -3.18
C VAL A 8 -40.22 46.84 -2.36
N TRP A 9 -40.29 46.95 -1.04
CA TRP A 9 -40.35 45.79 -0.15
C TRP A 9 -41.66 45.05 -0.44
N LYS A 10 -41.63 44.19 -1.48
CA LYS A 10 -42.67 43.20 -1.70
C LYS A 10 -42.69 42.33 -0.44
N ARG A 11 -43.88 42.21 0.17
CA ARG A 11 -44.16 41.22 1.22
C ARG A 11 -43.75 39.85 0.68
N TYR A 12 -42.55 39.39 1.04
CA TYR A 12 -42.13 38.03 0.75
C TYR A 12 -43.10 37.11 1.48
N SER A 13 -43.83 36.29 0.73
CA SER A 13 -44.75 35.31 1.31
C SER A 13 -43.95 34.38 2.21
N ILE A 14 -44.48 34.02 3.38
CA ILE A 14 -43.84 33.06 4.31
C ILE A 14 -43.37 31.80 3.56
N ALA A 15 -44.11 31.39 2.53
CA ALA A 15 -43.78 30.26 1.67
C ALA A 15 -42.42 30.41 0.96
N THR A 16 -42.07 31.61 0.47
CA THR A 16 -40.77 31.82 -0.21
C THR A 16 -39.61 31.79 0.77
N LEU A 17 -39.82 32.22 2.01
CA LEU A 17 -38.81 32.16 3.07
C LEU A 17 -38.54 30.69 3.46
N LEU A 18 -39.61 29.91 3.67
CA LEU A 18 -39.50 28.49 4.00
C LEU A 18 -38.83 27.70 2.88
N PHE A 19 -39.14 28.00 1.61
CA PHE A 19 -38.50 27.37 0.46
C PHE A 19 -36.99 27.62 0.42
N LEU A 20 -36.55 28.87 0.67
CA LEU A 20 -35.12 29.21 0.72
C LEU A 20 -34.40 28.51 1.88
N ILE A 21 -35.04 28.39 3.04
CA ILE A 21 -34.49 27.66 4.19
C ILE A 21 -34.34 26.17 3.84
N PHE A 22 -35.33 25.58 3.18
CA PHE A 22 -35.29 24.18 2.79
C PHE A 22 -34.19 23.90 1.76
N LEU A 23 -34.00 24.81 0.79
CA LEU A 23 -32.89 24.75 -0.16
C LEU A 23 -31.53 24.85 0.53
N ALA A 24 -31.36 25.82 1.43
CA ALA A 24 -30.11 25.98 2.17
C ALA A 24 -29.79 24.77 3.05
N ALA A 25 -30.81 24.20 3.73
CA ALA A 25 -30.66 22.99 4.52
C ALA A 25 -30.30 21.78 3.65
N GLY A 26 -30.96 21.59 2.51
CA GLY A 26 -30.65 20.52 1.56
C GLY A 26 -29.23 20.62 0.99
N SER A 27 -28.81 21.82 0.58
CA SER A 27 -27.43 22.05 0.12
C SER A 27 -26.40 21.79 1.21
N PHE A 28 -26.67 22.16 2.47
CA PHE A 28 -25.76 21.92 3.57
C PHE A 28 -25.61 20.42 3.90
N VAL A 29 -26.71 19.68 3.91
CA VAL A 29 -26.69 18.22 4.12
C VAL A 29 -25.97 17.53 2.98
N GLY A 30 -26.26 17.88 1.73
CA GLY A 30 -25.56 17.33 0.56
C GLY A 30 -24.06 17.64 0.56
N PHE A 31 -23.67 18.84 0.98
CA PHE A 31 -22.26 19.22 1.11
C PHE A 31 -21.55 18.45 2.23
N ARG A 32 -22.20 18.26 3.39
CA ARG A 32 -21.67 17.44 4.50
C ARG A 32 -21.47 15.99 4.10
N TYR A 33 -22.47 15.37 3.45
CA TYR A 33 -22.40 13.99 2.98
C TYR A 33 -21.37 13.80 1.85
N GLY A 34 -21.34 14.72 0.88
CA GLY A 34 -20.37 14.65 -0.21
C GLY A 34 -18.93 14.83 0.25
N LEU A 35 -18.69 15.63 1.28
CA LEU A 35 -17.36 15.74 1.90
C LEU A 35 -16.95 14.47 2.65
N SER A 36 -17.86 13.82 3.38
CA SER A 36 -17.54 12.57 4.08
C SER A 36 -17.21 11.45 3.09
N GLU A 37 -18.03 11.24 2.06
CA GLU A 37 -17.75 10.23 1.03
C GLU A 37 -16.50 10.57 0.22
N GLY A 38 -16.30 11.84 -0.13
CA GLY A 38 -15.13 12.27 -0.90
C GLY A 38 -13.80 12.06 -0.17
N VAL A 39 -13.78 12.30 1.15
CA VAL A 39 -12.59 12.06 1.98
C VAL A 39 -12.35 10.56 2.18
N GLU A 40 -13.40 9.78 2.43
CA GLU A 40 -13.29 8.33 2.62
C GLU A 40 -12.77 7.63 1.36
N ASN A 41 -13.31 8.00 0.19
CA ASN A 41 -12.85 7.49 -1.11
C ASN A 41 -11.39 7.88 -1.41
N GLN A 42 -10.95 9.08 -1.04
CA GLN A 42 -9.55 9.49 -1.23
C GLN A 42 -8.60 8.75 -0.30
N VAL A 43 -9.01 8.47 0.93
CA VAL A 43 -8.19 7.69 1.87
C VAL A 43 -8.08 6.24 1.40
N GLU A 44 -9.19 5.65 0.96
CA GLU A 44 -9.22 4.28 0.45
C GLU A 44 -8.39 4.14 -0.84
N GLN A 45 -8.49 5.10 -1.76
CA GLN A 45 -7.64 5.14 -2.97
C GLN A 45 -6.16 5.29 -2.62
N ARG A 46 -5.79 6.18 -1.68
CA ARG A 46 -4.38 6.34 -1.30
C ARG A 46 -3.83 5.08 -0.62
N LEU A 47 -4.63 4.40 0.19
CA LEU A 47 -4.25 3.12 0.80
C LEU A 47 -4.14 2.00 -0.25
N ALA A 48 -5.01 2.00 -1.27
CA ALA A 48 -4.94 1.06 -2.38
C ALA A 48 -3.71 1.32 -3.28
N ASP A 49 -3.40 2.58 -3.57
CA ASP A 49 -2.23 2.99 -4.34
C ASP A 49 -0.93 2.61 -3.63
N GLN A 50 -0.87 2.83 -2.30
CA GLN A 50 0.31 2.46 -1.50
C GLN A 50 0.48 0.94 -1.35
N LYS A 51 -0.61 0.17 -1.41
CA LYS A 51 -0.56 -1.31 -1.45
C LYS A 51 -0.21 -1.86 -2.83
N SER A 52 -0.48 -1.12 -3.89
CA SER A 52 -0.29 -1.59 -5.28
C SER A 52 1.03 -1.13 -5.91
N SER A 53 1.74 -0.15 -5.33
CA SER A 53 3.05 0.26 -5.84
C SER A 53 4.08 -0.84 -5.60
N LEU A 54 4.46 -1.54 -6.67
CA LEU A 54 5.58 -2.47 -6.69
C LEU A 54 6.88 -1.67 -6.64
N TYR A 55 7.77 -2.02 -5.71
CA TYR A 55 9.12 -1.45 -5.66
C TYR A 55 10.16 -2.54 -5.39
N VAL A 56 11.38 -2.24 -5.81
CA VAL A 56 12.50 -3.19 -5.79
C VAL A 56 13.36 -2.94 -4.55
N VAL A 57 13.58 -3.98 -3.76
CA VAL A 57 14.46 -3.97 -2.58
C VAL A 57 15.54 -5.03 -2.76
N ALA A 58 16.78 -4.68 -2.42
CA ALA A 58 17.89 -5.61 -2.35
C ALA A 58 18.14 -6.00 -0.90
N TYR A 59 17.91 -7.28 -0.58
CA TYR A 59 18.18 -7.86 0.72
C TYR A 59 19.56 -8.49 0.71
N ARG A 60 20.40 -8.13 1.70
CA ARG A 60 21.69 -8.79 1.92
C ARG A 60 21.48 -9.96 2.88
N VAL A 61 21.89 -11.14 2.46
CA VAL A 61 21.72 -12.41 3.18
C VAL A 61 23.05 -13.16 3.32
N PRO A 62 24.12 -12.53 3.86
CA PRO A 62 25.45 -13.14 3.92
C PRO A 62 25.49 -14.32 4.89
N ASP A 63 24.82 -14.19 6.03
CA ASP A 63 24.86 -15.17 7.11
C ASP A 63 23.99 -16.41 6.82
N LEU A 64 23.01 -16.26 5.92
CA LEU A 64 22.13 -17.35 5.47
C LEU A 64 22.76 -18.23 4.39
N VAL A 65 23.87 -17.79 3.77
CA VAL A 65 24.55 -18.46 2.65
C VAL A 65 25.98 -18.87 3.04
N ALA A 66 26.37 -18.68 4.30
CA ALA A 66 27.74 -18.73 4.79
C ALA A 66 28.45 -20.10 4.68
N ASP A 67 27.75 -21.19 4.35
CA ASP A 67 28.24 -22.52 4.72
C ASP A 67 29.05 -23.29 3.66
N LYS A 68 29.29 -22.79 2.43
CA LYS A 68 30.11 -23.55 1.45
C LYS A 68 31.01 -22.67 0.57
N ASN A 69 32.31 -22.97 0.61
CA ASN A 69 33.48 -22.28 0.05
C ASN A 69 33.56 -22.12 -1.50
N THR A 70 32.44 -22.13 -2.23
CA THR A 70 32.45 -22.00 -3.70
C THR A 70 31.27 -21.18 -4.20
N ASP A 71 31.50 -20.23 -5.12
CA ASP A 71 30.46 -19.35 -5.68
C ASP A 71 29.31 -20.13 -6.34
N GLN A 72 29.58 -21.30 -6.92
CA GLN A 72 28.55 -22.20 -7.45
C GLN A 72 27.64 -22.78 -6.36
N THR A 73 28.18 -23.08 -5.18
CA THR A 73 27.39 -23.62 -4.07
C THR A 73 26.55 -22.52 -3.41
N LYS A 74 27.07 -21.29 -3.35
CA LYS A 74 26.32 -20.12 -2.88
C LYS A 74 25.13 -19.81 -3.77
N ALA A 75 25.30 -19.89 -5.10
CA ALA A 75 24.21 -19.72 -6.05
C ALA A 75 23.10 -20.78 -5.84
N ALA A 76 23.46 -22.05 -5.65
CA ALA A 76 22.49 -23.11 -5.38
C ALA A 76 21.75 -22.93 -4.03
N THR A 77 22.44 -22.45 -3.00
CA THR A 77 21.82 -22.11 -1.71
C THR A 77 20.89 -20.90 -1.82
N LEU A 78 21.26 -19.89 -2.61
CA LEU A 78 20.42 -18.73 -2.92
C LEU A 78 19.16 -19.16 -3.68
N ASP A 79 19.27 -20.02 -4.70
CA ASP A 79 18.11 -20.53 -5.45
C ASP A 79 17.16 -21.33 -4.55
N ARG A 80 17.72 -22.09 -3.61
CA ARG A 80 16.92 -22.79 -2.58
C ARG A 80 16.20 -21.80 -1.66
N LEU A 81 16.90 -20.76 -1.18
CA LEU A 81 16.30 -19.71 -0.36
C LEU A 81 15.18 -18.98 -1.11
N ILE A 82 15.37 -18.68 -2.40
CA ILE A 82 14.34 -18.08 -3.26
C ILE A 82 13.13 -19.00 -3.38
N THR A 83 13.35 -20.31 -3.56
CA THR A 83 12.26 -21.29 -3.64
C THR A 83 11.49 -21.38 -2.32
N GLU A 84 12.19 -21.33 -1.19
CA GLU A 84 11.59 -21.37 0.14
C GLU A 84 10.79 -20.08 0.45
N ILE A 85 11.30 -18.90 0.08
CA ILE A 85 10.57 -17.62 0.16
C ILE A 85 9.31 -17.67 -0.71
N LYS A 86 9.41 -18.17 -1.94
CA LYS A 86 8.25 -18.32 -2.83
C LYS A 86 7.19 -19.25 -2.26
N THR A 87 7.62 -20.30 -1.57
CA THR A 87 6.73 -21.29 -0.96
C THR A 87 6.09 -20.76 0.32
N SER A 88 6.83 -20.04 1.19
CA SER A 88 6.30 -19.56 2.47
C SER A 88 5.35 -18.37 2.34
N ILE A 89 5.64 -17.45 1.40
CA ILE A 89 4.83 -16.24 1.17
C ILE A 89 3.59 -16.54 0.32
N GLY A 90 3.53 -17.74 -0.27
CA GLY A 90 2.38 -18.27 -0.99
C GLY A 90 2.44 -18.00 -2.48
N ARG A 91 2.26 -19.06 -3.28
CA ARG A 91 2.36 -19.07 -4.74
C ARG A 91 1.47 -18.02 -5.41
N THR A 92 0.25 -17.84 -4.91
CA THR A 92 -0.73 -16.88 -5.41
C THR A 92 -0.22 -15.44 -5.36
N ARG A 93 0.64 -15.09 -4.39
CA ARG A 93 1.20 -13.74 -4.28
C ARG A 93 2.29 -13.46 -5.30
N TRP A 94 2.89 -14.49 -5.90
CA TRP A 94 3.91 -14.34 -6.94
C TRP A 94 3.32 -14.43 -8.35
N GLU A 95 2.22 -15.19 -8.51
CA GLU A 95 1.58 -15.46 -9.79
C GLU A 95 0.43 -14.49 -10.11
N ASN A 96 -0.24 -13.88 -9.11
CA ASN A 96 -1.41 -13.04 -9.38
C ASN A 96 -1.11 -11.54 -9.52
N GLU A 97 -1.46 -11.08 -10.72
CA GLU A 97 -2.10 -9.81 -11.07
C GLU A 97 -1.20 -8.55 -11.04
N ASN A 98 -0.83 -8.14 -12.27
CA ASN A 98 -0.41 -6.80 -12.71
C ASN A 98 1.07 -6.41 -12.64
N GLY A 99 2.02 -7.36 -12.73
CA GLY A 99 3.41 -7.04 -13.07
C GLY A 99 4.43 -8.06 -12.55
N PRO A 100 5.71 -7.96 -12.95
CA PRO A 100 6.74 -8.93 -12.58
C PRO A 100 7.10 -8.78 -11.10
N ARG A 101 6.34 -9.47 -10.23
CA ARG A 101 6.80 -9.78 -8.87
C ARG A 101 7.93 -10.79 -9.00
N THR A 102 9.15 -10.30 -9.02
CA THR A 102 10.35 -11.10 -9.31
C THR A 102 11.24 -11.18 -8.09
N VAL A 103 11.68 -12.41 -7.80
CA VAL A 103 12.77 -12.68 -6.87
C VAL A 103 13.95 -13.15 -7.71
N VAL A 104 15.06 -12.42 -7.64
CA VAL A 104 16.28 -12.71 -8.40
C VAL A 104 17.45 -12.81 -7.44
N ALA A 105 18.23 -13.89 -7.55
CA ALA A 105 19.51 -14.00 -6.84
C ALA A 105 20.51 -13.02 -7.48
N LYS A 106 21.10 -12.15 -6.67
CA LYS A 106 22.27 -11.36 -7.06
C LYS A 106 23.46 -11.87 -6.25
N ALA A 107 24.27 -12.68 -6.90
CA ALA A 107 25.50 -13.20 -6.33
C ALA A 107 26.41 -12.06 -5.84
N PRO A 108 27.16 -12.26 -4.74
CA PRO A 108 27.36 -13.51 -4.01
C PRO A 108 26.41 -13.76 -2.82
N ASP A 109 25.75 -12.73 -2.29
CA ASP A 109 25.06 -12.77 -0.99
C ASP A 109 23.79 -11.90 -0.94
N SER A 110 23.18 -11.58 -2.08
CA SER A 110 22.01 -10.69 -2.11
C SER A 110 20.85 -11.25 -2.92
N ILE A 111 19.63 -10.89 -2.52
CA ILE A 111 18.40 -11.22 -3.24
C ILE A 111 17.69 -9.91 -3.57
N ILE A 112 17.31 -9.75 -4.82
CA ILE A 112 16.52 -8.62 -5.28
C ILE A 112 15.07 -9.06 -5.39
N ILE A 113 14.18 -8.35 -4.71
CA ILE A 113 12.75 -8.64 -4.68
C ILE A 113 12.01 -7.42 -5.20
N SER A 114 11.17 -7.62 -6.21
CA SER A 114 10.19 -6.65 -6.69
C SER A 114 8.83 -7.08 -6.16
N ALA A 115 8.27 -6.34 -5.21
CA ALA A 115 7.00 -6.70 -4.57
C ALA A 115 6.29 -5.48 -3.96
N SER A 116 5.08 -5.70 -3.44
CA SER A 116 4.34 -4.70 -2.66
C SER A 116 4.99 -4.49 -1.28
N SER A 117 4.66 -3.38 -0.61
CA SER A 117 5.13 -3.11 0.76
C SER A 117 4.81 -4.24 1.73
N THR A 118 3.57 -4.75 1.69
CA THR A 118 3.13 -5.87 2.54
C THR A 118 3.94 -7.15 2.27
N ASP A 119 4.26 -7.43 1.01
CA ASP A 119 5.06 -8.61 0.67
C ASP A 119 6.52 -8.46 1.13
N HIS A 120 7.09 -7.25 1.08
CA HIS A 120 8.40 -6.93 1.65
C HIS A 120 8.43 -7.09 3.17
N ASP A 121 7.36 -6.73 3.88
CA ASP A 121 7.25 -6.96 5.33
C ASP A 121 7.27 -8.47 5.64
N HIS A 122 6.57 -9.28 4.86
CA HIS A 122 6.59 -10.74 5.02
C HIS A 122 7.95 -11.36 4.70
N VAL A 123 8.62 -10.89 3.64
CA VAL A 123 10.00 -11.30 3.30
C VAL A 123 10.94 -10.97 4.46
N THR A 124 10.83 -9.75 5.01
CA THR A 124 11.69 -9.28 6.10
C THR A 124 11.49 -10.15 7.34
N ALA A 125 10.25 -10.36 7.77
CA ALA A 125 9.92 -11.21 8.90
C ALA A 125 10.41 -12.66 8.70
N TYR A 126 10.32 -13.19 7.47
CA TYR A 126 10.82 -14.53 7.15
C TYR A 126 12.35 -14.62 7.27
N LEU A 127 13.08 -13.63 6.72
CA LEU A 127 14.54 -13.60 6.78
C LEU A 127 15.05 -13.45 8.22
N GLU A 128 14.43 -12.56 9.01
CA GLU A 128 14.75 -12.36 10.43
C GLU A 128 14.48 -13.63 11.26
N GLY A 129 13.33 -14.27 11.06
CA GLY A 129 12.98 -15.52 11.75
C GLY A 129 13.97 -16.64 11.44
N ARG A 130 14.48 -16.70 10.21
CA ARG A 130 15.46 -17.70 9.79
C ARG A 130 16.84 -17.43 10.36
N LEU A 131 17.26 -16.17 10.42
CA LEU A 131 18.51 -15.76 11.07
C LEU A 131 18.51 -16.18 12.55
N LYS A 132 17.42 -15.88 13.27
CA LYS A 132 17.27 -16.27 14.67
C LYS A 132 17.31 -17.79 14.88
N GLY A 133 16.67 -18.56 14.00
CA GLY A 133 16.71 -20.03 14.07
C GLY A 133 18.12 -20.60 13.86
N LEU A 134 18.96 -19.95 13.05
CA LEU A 134 20.36 -20.35 12.88
C LEU A 134 21.20 -20.06 14.12
N GLU A 135 21.01 -18.90 14.75
CA GLU A 135 21.68 -18.54 16.01
C GLU A 135 21.36 -19.55 17.12
N GLU A 136 20.09 -19.95 17.26
CA GLU A 136 19.67 -20.94 18.25
C GLU A 136 20.27 -22.34 17.98
N SER A 137 20.43 -22.72 16.71
CA SER A 137 21.05 -24.01 16.34
C SER A 137 22.57 -24.05 16.51
N THR A 138 23.23 -22.89 16.58
CA THR A 138 24.69 -22.79 16.72
C THR A 138 25.13 -22.78 18.20
N GLN A 139 24.19 -22.57 19.13
CA GLN A 139 24.44 -22.58 20.58
C GLN A 139 24.23 -23.94 21.27
N GLN A 140 23.76 -24.96 20.55
CA GLN A 140 23.68 -26.35 21.02
C GLN A 140 24.90 -27.16 20.60
#